data_AF-Q7VJM4-F1
#
_entry.id   AF-Q7VJM4-F1
#
_cell.length_a   1.000
_cell.length_b   1.000
_cell.length_c   1.000
_cell.angle_alpha   90.00
_cell.angle_beta   90.00
_cell.angle_gamma   90.00
#
_symmetry.space_group_name_H-M   'P 1'
#
loop_
_entity.id
_entity.type
_entity.pdbx_description
1 polymer ?
#
loop_
_entity_poly.entity_id
_entity_poly.type
_entity_poly.pdbx_seq_one_letter_code
_entity_poly.pdbx_strand_id
1 'polypeptide(L)'
;MCEGLITVSCYSKKIILGEEEIFTLYNAGFDIHSIDNNSLQASFKIKDIKWNPIETTKEAELELVNLISSSIPQKLECDVALKRNDDKLSENIQCNMKASNASYELNSKETYQHSTFNTQNMAKILENFYLKAILATDNDADDTYNDVKYAFDTFMLKAQNKGEFSKDMYKLYEVQSKIQEMPYGQEGFAQYAKNINTLALITASFVLGDVYHDEMITFGNALESYLTGQTHELGIHLSHQENKELKFKTLEDFAQSSNFSHFSDDYTLTILSK
;
A
#
# COMPACT_ATOMS: atom_id res chain seq x y z
N MET A 1 28.16 -31.82 3.50
CA MET A 1 26.68 -31.92 3.50
C MET A 1 26.16 -30.74 2.71
N CYS A 2 25.36 -30.97 1.67
CA CYS A 2 24.51 -29.93 1.11
C CYS A 2 23.17 -30.03 1.85
N GLU A 3 22.99 -29.23 2.89
CA GLU A 3 21.68 -28.96 3.47
C GLU A 3 21.21 -27.62 2.91
N GLY A 4 20.08 -27.60 2.20
CA GLY A 4 19.57 -26.37 1.63
C GLY A 4 18.29 -26.58 0.83
N LEU A 5 17.27 -25.80 1.15
CA LEU A 5 16.11 -25.63 0.28
C LEU A 5 16.59 -24.98 -1.02
N ILE A 6 16.49 -25.73 -2.11
CA ILE A 6 16.53 -25.20 -3.48
C ILE A 6 15.22 -24.42 -3.64
N THR A 7 15.29 -23.14 -3.98
CA THR A 7 14.15 -22.21 -4.09
C THR A 7 12.88 -22.90 -4.59
N VAL A 8 11.79 -22.77 -3.84
CA VAL A 8 10.48 -23.31 -4.23
C VAL A 8 9.66 -22.20 -4.86
N SER A 9 9.29 -22.37 -6.12
CA SER A 9 8.51 -21.40 -6.89
C SER A 9 7.12 -21.94 -7.20
N CYS A 10 6.08 -21.17 -6.89
CA CYS A 10 4.70 -21.50 -7.26
C CYS A 10 4.05 -20.31 -7.97
N TYR A 11 3.61 -20.51 -9.22
CA TYR A 11 3.05 -19.46 -10.06
C TYR A 11 1.77 -19.92 -10.75
N SER A 12 0.72 -19.12 -10.63
CA SER A 12 -0.45 -19.23 -11.48
C SER A 12 -0.20 -18.52 -12.81
N LYS A 13 -0.57 -19.17 -13.92
CA LYS A 13 -0.47 -18.57 -15.26
C LYS A 13 -1.40 -17.36 -15.42
N LYS A 14 -2.62 -17.44 -14.88
CA LYS A 14 -3.68 -16.42 -14.95
C LYS A 14 -4.50 -16.46 -13.66
N ILE A 15 -4.67 -15.31 -13.01
CA ILE A 15 -5.66 -15.09 -11.95
C ILE A 15 -6.58 -13.97 -12.44
N ILE A 16 -7.88 -14.17 -12.33
CA ILE A 16 -8.90 -13.19 -12.71
C ILE A 16 -9.50 -12.65 -11.42
N LEU A 17 -9.54 -11.32 -11.28
CA LEU A 17 -10.10 -10.63 -10.12
C LEU A 17 -11.27 -9.74 -10.57
N GLY A 18 -12.38 -9.82 -9.82
CA GLY A 18 -13.63 -9.11 -10.10
C GLY A 18 -14.60 -9.93 -10.95
N GLU A 19 -15.90 -9.70 -10.75
CA GLU A 19 -16.99 -10.42 -11.45
C GLU A 19 -16.96 -10.22 -12.98
N GLU A 20 -16.34 -9.13 -13.47
CA GLU A 20 -16.21 -8.78 -14.90
C GLU A 20 -14.76 -8.88 -15.43
N GLU A 21 -13.90 -9.69 -14.80
CA GLU A 21 -12.47 -9.77 -15.16
C GLU A 21 -11.71 -8.43 -15.12
N ILE A 22 -12.15 -7.49 -14.27
CA ILE A 22 -11.62 -6.11 -14.15
C ILE A 22 -10.09 -6.11 -14.08
N PHE A 23 -9.50 -7.05 -13.34
CA PHE A 23 -8.06 -7.26 -13.34
C PHE A 23 -7.70 -8.69 -13.70
N THR A 24 -6.72 -8.83 -14.59
CA THR A 24 -6.09 -10.12 -14.87
C THR A 24 -4.62 -10.06 -14.47
N LEU A 25 -4.22 -10.94 -13.56
CA LEU A 25 -2.84 -11.11 -13.13
C LEU A 25 -2.22 -12.30 -13.87
N TYR A 26 -1.11 -12.08 -14.56
CA TYR A 26 -0.38 -13.11 -15.28
C TYR A 26 0.93 -13.42 -14.59
N ASN A 27 1.23 -14.73 -14.49
CA ASN A 27 2.40 -15.24 -13.78
C ASN A 27 2.50 -14.64 -12.37
N ALA A 28 1.39 -14.66 -11.64
CA ALA A 28 1.30 -14.25 -10.26
C ALA A 28 1.67 -15.43 -9.36
N GLY A 29 2.57 -15.21 -8.42
CA GLY A 29 3.08 -16.30 -7.59
C GLY A 29 4.12 -15.85 -6.59
N PHE A 30 4.81 -16.82 -6.00
CA PHE A 30 5.84 -16.59 -5.01
C PHE A 30 7.04 -17.51 -5.21
N ASP A 31 8.18 -17.04 -4.73
CA ASP A 31 9.43 -17.78 -4.58
C ASP A 31 9.78 -17.84 -3.09
N ILE A 32 9.91 -19.05 -2.52
CA ILE A 32 10.45 -19.25 -1.18
C ILE A 32 11.95 -19.47 -1.32
N HIS A 33 12.74 -18.50 -0.85
CA HIS A 33 14.20 -18.56 -0.89
C HIS A 33 14.76 -19.36 0.28
N SER A 34 14.15 -19.21 1.46
CA SER A 34 14.51 -19.99 2.65
C SER A 34 13.33 -20.09 3.60
N ILE A 35 13.16 -21.25 4.23
CA ILE A 35 12.23 -21.44 5.34
C ILE A 35 12.84 -22.40 6.37
N ASP A 36 12.72 -22.04 7.64
CA ASP A 36 13.04 -22.91 8.77
C ASP A 36 11.95 -22.81 9.85
N ASN A 37 12.18 -23.37 11.03
CA ASN A 37 11.18 -23.35 12.12
C ASN A 37 10.82 -21.93 12.59
N ASN A 38 11.72 -20.96 12.44
CA ASN A 38 11.62 -19.62 13.00
C ASN A 38 11.70 -18.51 11.93
N SER A 39 12.05 -18.80 10.69
CA SER A 39 12.23 -17.77 9.66
C SER A 39 11.66 -18.15 8.29
N LEU A 40 11.26 -17.12 7.53
CA LEU A 40 10.89 -17.19 6.12
C LEU A 40 11.56 -16.04 5.38
N GLN A 41 12.09 -16.32 4.19
CA GLN A 41 12.39 -15.32 3.17
C GLN A 41 11.72 -15.73 1.88
N ALA A 42 10.85 -14.89 1.36
CA ALA A 42 10.11 -15.14 0.13
C ALA A 42 10.00 -13.87 -0.70
N SER A 43 9.81 -14.02 -2.01
CA SER A 43 9.39 -12.94 -2.90
C SER A 43 8.02 -13.28 -3.49
N PHE A 44 7.09 -12.34 -3.44
CA PHE A 44 5.84 -12.39 -4.20
C PHE A 44 5.99 -11.57 -5.48
N LYS A 45 5.60 -12.14 -6.62
CA LYS A 45 5.80 -11.51 -7.93
C LYS A 45 4.55 -11.64 -8.78
N ILE A 46 4.17 -10.53 -9.42
CA ILE A 46 3.20 -10.50 -10.51
C ILE A 46 3.91 -9.86 -11.70
N LYS A 47 4.14 -10.65 -12.76
CA LYS A 47 4.92 -10.19 -13.91
C LYS A 47 4.16 -9.22 -14.80
N ASP A 48 2.86 -9.43 -14.94
CA ASP A 48 1.99 -8.61 -15.80
C ASP A 48 0.60 -8.51 -15.17
N ILE A 49 0.11 -7.29 -15.04
CA ILE A 49 -1.21 -6.92 -14.53
C ILE A 49 -1.91 -6.19 -15.66
N LYS A 50 -3.04 -6.75 -16.11
CA LYS A 50 -3.91 -6.10 -17.08
C LYS A 50 -5.18 -5.64 -16.41
N TRP A 51 -5.46 -4.36 -16.55
CA TRP A 51 -6.77 -3.82 -16.26
C TRP A 51 -7.63 -3.94 -17.52
N ASN A 52 -8.78 -4.60 -17.38
CA ASN A 52 -9.79 -4.70 -18.41
C ASN A 52 -10.94 -3.75 -18.02
N PRO A 53 -10.90 -2.49 -18.46
CA PRO A 53 -11.99 -1.55 -18.20
C PRO A 53 -13.29 -2.05 -18.83
N ILE A 54 -14.43 -1.63 -18.27
CA ILE A 54 -15.74 -1.82 -18.89
C ILE A 54 -15.68 -1.23 -20.31
N GLU A 55 -16.10 -2.01 -21.31
CA GLU A 55 -16.08 -1.57 -22.71
C GLU A 55 -16.95 -0.31 -22.88
N THR A 56 -16.32 0.79 -23.32
CA THR A 56 -17.02 2.00 -23.78
C THR A 56 -16.74 2.24 -25.26
N THR A 57 -17.76 2.69 -25.98
CA THR A 57 -17.67 3.06 -27.39
C THR A 57 -17.47 4.57 -27.60
N LYS A 58 -17.50 5.37 -26.53
CA LYS A 58 -17.30 6.82 -26.62
C LYS A 58 -15.81 7.15 -26.57
N GLU A 59 -15.32 7.82 -27.59
CA GLU A 59 -13.91 8.18 -27.75
C GLU A 59 -13.32 8.94 -26.54
N ALA A 60 -14.08 9.90 -25.98
CA ALA A 60 -13.64 10.66 -24.82
C ALA A 60 -13.54 9.81 -23.53
N GLU A 61 -14.43 8.84 -23.35
CA GLU A 61 -14.38 7.91 -22.22
C GLU A 61 -13.22 6.91 -22.39
N LEU A 62 -12.94 6.50 -23.64
CA LEU A 62 -11.77 5.66 -23.97
C LEU A 62 -10.44 6.40 -23.70
N GLU A 63 -10.36 7.69 -24.02
CA GLU A 63 -9.19 8.52 -23.71
C GLU A 63 -8.97 8.63 -22.20
N LEU A 64 -10.03 8.84 -21.40
CA LEU A 64 -9.95 8.84 -19.94
C LEU A 64 -9.45 7.51 -19.37
N VAL A 65 -10.00 6.40 -19.87
CA VAL A 65 -9.60 5.05 -19.49
C VAL A 65 -8.10 4.84 -19.75
N ASN A 66 -7.61 5.20 -20.94
CA ASN A 66 -6.20 5.09 -21.27
C ASN A 66 -5.31 5.93 -20.34
N LEU A 67 -5.70 7.19 -20.06
CA LEU A 67 -4.97 8.07 -19.15
C LEU A 67 -4.92 7.50 -17.72
N ILE A 68 -6.02 6.94 -17.21
CA ILE A 68 -6.04 6.32 -15.88
C ILE A 68 -5.16 5.05 -15.86
N SER A 69 -5.26 4.22 -16.89
CA SER A 69 -4.52 2.96 -17.00
C SER A 69 -3.00 3.13 -16.91
N SER A 70 -2.48 4.29 -17.35
CA SER A 70 -1.06 4.61 -17.33
C SER A 70 -0.47 4.65 -15.91
N SER A 71 -1.33 4.91 -14.92
CA SER A 71 -1.00 5.00 -13.48
C SER A 71 -1.31 3.71 -12.73
N ILE A 72 -1.97 2.73 -13.36
CA ILE A 72 -2.24 1.43 -12.75
C ILE A 72 -0.95 0.59 -12.78
N PRO A 73 -0.53 -0.01 -11.66
CA PRO A 73 0.59 -0.95 -11.66
C PRO A 73 0.42 -2.08 -12.69
N GLN A 74 1.42 -2.26 -13.53
CA GLN A 74 1.51 -3.34 -14.52
C GLN A 74 2.35 -4.52 -14.04
N LYS A 75 3.16 -4.31 -12.99
CA LYS A 75 3.93 -5.35 -12.34
C LYS A 75 4.16 -5.03 -10.88
N LEU A 76 4.36 -6.07 -10.09
CA LEU A 76 4.57 -6.00 -8.66
C LEU A 76 5.62 -7.03 -8.24
N GLU A 77 6.55 -6.63 -7.38
CA GLU A 77 7.52 -7.50 -6.75
C GLU A 77 7.63 -7.08 -5.28
N CYS A 78 7.39 -8.02 -4.37
CA CYS A 78 7.45 -7.81 -2.93
C CYS A 78 8.38 -8.83 -2.29
N ASP A 79 9.42 -8.38 -1.60
CA ASP A 79 10.21 -9.23 -0.73
C ASP A 79 9.60 -9.23 0.67
N VAL A 80 9.42 -10.43 1.22
CA VAL A 80 8.83 -10.66 2.55
C VAL A 80 9.82 -11.47 3.37
N ALA A 81 10.16 -10.94 4.54
CA ALA A 81 10.98 -11.63 5.53
C ALA A 81 10.21 -11.73 6.85
N LEU A 82 10.01 -12.96 7.33
CA LEU A 82 9.41 -13.23 8.63
C LEU A 82 10.46 -13.81 9.57
N LYS A 83 10.48 -13.34 10.81
CA LYS A 83 11.34 -13.86 11.86
C LYS A 83 10.58 -13.96 13.17
N ARG A 84 10.45 -15.18 13.66
CA ARG A 84 9.90 -15.50 14.96
C ARG A 84 10.98 -15.44 16.03
N ASN A 85 10.67 -14.80 17.15
CA ASN A 85 11.45 -14.84 18.37
C ASN A 85 10.49 -14.94 19.55
N ASP A 86 10.47 -16.08 20.21
CA ASP A 86 9.50 -16.42 21.26
C ASP A 86 8.04 -16.17 20.80
N ASP A 87 7.32 -15.30 21.51
CA ASP A 87 5.93 -14.93 21.27
C ASP A 87 5.79 -13.80 20.25
N LYS A 88 6.88 -13.40 19.59
CA LYS A 88 6.91 -12.32 18.61
C LYS A 88 7.18 -12.84 17.21
N LEU A 89 6.51 -12.25 16.24
CA LEU A 89 6.72 -12.44 14.81
C LEU A 89 7.04 -11.09 14.19
N SER A 90 8.30 -10.85 13.86
CA SER A 90 8.70 -9.66 13.09
C SER A 90 8.51 -9.93 11.60
N GLU A 91 7.92 -8.96 10.92
CA GLU A 91 7.67 -8.95 9.49
C GLU A 91 8.34 -7.74 8.86
N ASN A 92 8.99 -7.96 7.71
CA ASN A 92 9.53 -6.91 6.86
C ASN A 92 9.06 -7.16 5.43
N ILE A 93 8.33 -6.19 4.88
CA ILE A 93 7.78 -6.22 3.53
C ILE A 93 8.40 -5.08 2.73
N GLN A 94 8.92 -5.38 1.55
CA GLN A 94 9.44 -4.39 0.61
C GLN A 94 8.88 -4.64 -0.78
N CYS A 95 7.96 -3.79 -1.22
CA CYS A 95 7.24 -3.89 -2.46
C CYS A 95 7.63 -2.79 -3.44
N ASN A 96 7.86 -3.19 -4.68
CA ASN A 96 8.06 -2.32 -5.83
C ASN A 96 6.99 -2.59 -6.86
N MET A 97 6.25 -1.56 -7.22
CA MET A 97 5.21 -1.60 -8.24
C MET A 97 5.59 -0.64 -9.36
N LYS A 98 5.39 -1.04 -10.62
CA LYS A 98 5.68 -0.15 -11.76
C LYS A 98 4.44 -0.02 -12.63
N ALA A 99 4.07 1.23 -12.90
CA ALA A 99 3.13 1.63 -13.94
C ALA A 99 3.90 2.26 -15.12
N SER A 100 3.18 2.64 -16.18
CA SER A 100 3.78 3.33 -17.32
C SER A 100 4.38 4.67 -16.90
N ASN A 101 3.58 5.51 -16.26
CA ASN A 101 3.92 6.90 -15.96
C ASN A 101 4.49 7.12 -14.54
N ALA A 102 4.44 6.08 -13.69
CA ALA A 102 4.85 6.15 -12.29
C ALA A 102 5.50 4.85 -11.79
N SER A 103 6.13 4.92 -10.63
CA SER A 103 6.49 3.77 -9.80
C SER A 103 6.06 4.00 -8.36
N TYR A 104 5.76 2.91 -7.66
CA TYR A 104 5.33 2.95 -6.28
C TYR A 104 6.21 2.01 -5.44
N GLU A 105 6.55 2.46 -4.24
CA GLU A 105 7.28 1.69 -3.24
C GLU A 105 6.43 1.60 -1.98
N LEU A 106 6.31 0.40 -1.43
CA LEU A 106 5.76 0.17 -0.10
C LEU A 106 6.81 -0.57 0.72
N ASN A 107 7.21 -0.02 1.85
CA ASN A 107 8.06 -0.71 2.81
C ASN A 107 7.36 -0.73 4.15
N SER A 108 7.21 -1.91 4.76
CA SER A 108 6.65 -2.07 6.10
C SER A 108 7.61 -2.89 6.96
N LYS A 109 7.74 -2.50 8.23
CA LYS A 109 8.31 -3.32 9.29
C LYS A 109 7.37 -3.27 10.46
N GLU A 110 6.90 -4.44 10.85
CA GLU A 110 5.95 -4.61 11.93
C GLU A 110 6.31 -5.84 12.76
N THR A 111 5.77 -5.91 13.97
CA THR A 111 5.93 -7.05 14.85
C THR A 111 4.60 -7.36 15.49
N TYR A 112 4.19 -8.61 15.32
CA TYR A 112 3.03 -9.19 15.97
C TYR A 112 3.47 -9.89 17.24
N GLN A 113 2.67 -9.81 18.30
CA GLN A 113 2.90 -10.54 19.53
C GLN A 113 1.65 -11.37 19.88
N HIS A 114 1.84 -12.67 19.98
CA HIS A 114 0.80 -13.61 20.37
C HIS A 114 1.39 -14.88 21.02
N SER A 115 0.72 -15.37 22.06
CA SER A 115 1.22 -16.50 22.86
C SER A 115 1.44 -17.79 22.05
N THR A 116 0.63 -18.01 21.00
CA THR A 116 0.72 -19.22 20.16
C THR A 116 2.00 -19.27 19.33
N PHE A 117 2.61 -18.13 18.98
CA PHE A 117 3.84 -18.10 18.20
C PHE A 117 4.97 -18.86 18.90
N ASN A 118 5.02 -18.90 20.23
CA ASN A 118 6.00 -19.70 20.98
C ASN A 118 6.01 -21.19 20.62
N THR A 119 4.85 -21.71 20.21
CA THR A 119 4.62 -23.15 20.03
C THR A 119 4.48 -23.57 18.57
N GLN A 120 4.45 -22.60 17.66
CA GLN A 120 4.25 -22.83 16.23
C GLN A 120 5.57 -22.64 15.47
N ASN A 121 5.78 -23.49 14.47
CA ASN A 121 6.83 -23.26 13.48
C ASN A 121 6.30 -22.34 12.36
N MET A 122 7.20 -21.84 11.52
CA MET A 122 6.84 -20.89 10.46
C MET A 122 5.73 -21.40 9.53
N ALA A 123 5.72 -22.69 9.17
CA ALA A 123 4.65 -23.26 8.34
C ALA A 123 3.27 -23.16 9.00
N LYS A 124 3.16 -23.47 10.31
CA LYS A 124 1.91 -23.32 11.07
C LYS A 124 1.50 -21.86 11.24
N ILE A 125 2.46 -20.94 11.35
CA ILE A 125 2.18 -19.51 11.41
C ILE A 125 1.59 -19.04 10.07
N LEU A 126 2.21 -19.39 8.94
CA LEU A 126 1.69 -19.06 7.61
C LEU A 126 0.27 -19.58 7.38
N GLU A 127 0.00 -20.81 7.78
CA GLU A 127 -1.34 -21.40 7.67
C GLU A 127 -2.36 -20.72 8.58
N ASN A 128 -2.05 -20.62 9.88
CA ASN A 128 -3.04 -20.22 10.88
C ASN A 128 -3.22 -18.72 11.01
N PHE A 129 -2.17 -17.93 10.78
CA PHE A 129 -2.20 -16.47 10.95
C PHE A 129 -2.41 -15.73 9.62
N TYR A 130 -1.85 -16.20 8.50
CA TYR A 130 -2.00 -15.51 7.22
C TYR A 130 -3.10 -16.12 6.34
N LEU A 131 -3.03 -17.43 6.07
CA LEU A 131 -3.96 -18.05 5.11
C LEU A 131 -5.40 -18.10 5.66
N LYS A 132 -5.57 -18.54 6.91
CA LYS A 132 -6.90 -18.56 7.53
C LYS A 132 -7.49 -17.17 7.70
N ALA A 133 -6.68 -16.13 7.96
CA ALA A 133 -7.16 -14.74 8.02
C ALA A 133 -7.78 -14.31 6.69
N ILE A 134 -7.08 -14.59 5.59
CA ILE A 134 -7.53 -14.22 4.23
C ILE A 134 -8.80 -15.00 3.84
N LEU A 135 -8.93 -16.24 4.29
CA LEU A 135 -10.06 -17.11 3.97
C LEU A 135 -11.22 -17.00 4.96
N ALA A 136 -11.06 -16.26 6.06
CA ALA A 136 -12.11 -16.06 7.04
C ALA A 136 -13.23 -15.22 6.41
N THR A 137 -14.35 -15.86 6.10
CA THR A 137 -15.61 -15.16 5.81
C THR A 137 -16.25 -14.70 7.12
N ASP A 138 -17.02 -13.61 7.10
CA ASP A 138 -17.60 -12.89 8.26
C ASP A 138 -18.23 -13.73 9.39
N ASN A 139 -18.56 -15.01 9.16
CA ASN A 139 -19.19 -15.90 10.14
C ASN A 139 -18.22 -16.87 10.85
N ASP A 140 -16.96 -16.97 10.43
CA ASP A 140 -15.92 -17.86 11.01
C ASP A 140 -14.68 -17.07 11.44
N ALA A 141 -14.83 -15.79 11.78
CA ALA A 141 -13.76 -15.00 12.39
C ALA A 141 -13.42 -15.57 13.77
N ASP A 142 -12.58 -16.60 13.75
CA ASP A 142 -11.98 -17.25 14.89
C ASP A 142 -11.37 -16.15 15.77
N ASP A 143 -11.72 -16.13 17.07
CA ASP A 143 -11.24 -15.14 18.07
C ASP A 143 -9.70 -15.01 18.13
N THR A 144 -9.00 -15.95 17.47
CA THR A 144 -7.56 -16.03 17.21
C THR A 144 -6.88 -14.70 16.86
N TYR A 145 -7.56 -13.72 16.26
CA TYR A 145 -6.95 -12.42 15.89
C TYR A 145 -7.21 -11.29 16.89
N ASN A 146 -8.22 -11.39 17.74
CA ASN A 146 -8.62 -10.32 18.65
C ASN A 146 -7.54 -10.05 19.72
N ASP A 147 -6.84 -11.10 20.13
CA ASP A 147 -5.78 -11.05 21.16
C ASP A 147 -4.38 -10.79 20.59
N VAL A 148 -4.23 -10.75 19.26
CA VAL A 148 -2.96 -10.43 18.62
C VAL A 148 -2.65 -8.98 18.87
N LYS A 149 -1.45 -8.72 19.40
CA LYS A 149 -0.97 -7.35 19.57
C LYS A 149 -0.05 -6.98 18.41
N TYR A 150 -0.22 -5.76 17.95
CA TYR A 150 0.47 -5.18 16.83
C TYR A 150 1.39 -4.08 17.34
N ALA A 151 2.61 -4.07 16.85
CA ALA A 151 3.53 -2.99 17.07
C ALA A 151 4.25 -2.71 15.76
N PHE A 152 4.42 -1.44 15.49
CA PHE A 152 4.84 -0.98 14.18
C PHE A 152 6.19 -0.29 14.31
N ASP A 153 7.12 -0.58 13.41
CA ASP A 153 8.46 0.03 13.40
C ASP A 153 8.52 1.10 12.31
N THR A 154 8.27 0.73 11.05
CA THR A 154 8.33 1.67 9.91
C THR A 154 7.34 1.32 8.80
N PHE A 155 6.77 2.32 8.13
CA PHE A 155 5.83 2.22 6.99
C PHE A 155 6.19 3.35 6.09
N MET A 156 6.45 3.01 4.85
CA MET A 156 6.67 3.98 3.80
C MET A 156 5.75 3.61 2.65
N LEU A 157 5.03 4.61 2.16
CA LEU A 157 4.36 4.53 0.87
C LEU A 157 4.84 5.72 0.04
N LYS A 158 5.38 5.44 -1.14
CA LYS A 158 5.99 6.47 -1.99
C LYS A 158 5.60 6.24 -3.44
N ALA A 159 5.19 7.31 -4.12
CA ALA A 159 4.98 7.37 -5.56
C ALA A 159 6.08 8.24 -6.19
N GLN A 160 6.58 7.80 -7.34
CA GLN A 160 7.54 8.55 -8.15
C GLN A 160 6.99 8.76 -9.54
N ASN A 161 6.85 10.02 -9.94
CA ASN A 161 6.47 10.45 -11.28
C ASN A 161 7.68 10.27 -12.21
N LYS A 162 7.48 9.56 -13.32
CA LYS A 162 8.52 9.37 -14.35
C LYS A 162 8.55 10.48 -15.41
N GLY A 163 7.99 11.65 -15.11
CA GLY A 163 7.89 12.79 -16.02
C GLY A 163 6.66 12.75 -16.96
N GLU A 164 5.78 11.77 -16.77
CA GLU A 164 4.57 11.55 -17.56
C GLU A 164 3.31 11.69 -16.71
N PHE A 165 3.34 11.32 -15.43
CA PHE A 165 2.15 11.34 -14.57
C PHE A 165 1.49 12.72 -14.50
N SER A 166 2.25 13.79 -14.28
CA SER A 166 1.69 15.15 -14.23
C SER A 166 1.11 15.61 -15.57
N LYS A 167 1.67 15.16 -16.70
CA LYS A 167 1.14 15.44 -18.04
C LYS A 167 -0.17 14.68 -18.28
N ASP A 168 -0.21 13.42 -17.86
CA ASP A 168 -1.42 12.60 -17.94
C ASP A 168 -2.53 13.18 -17.06
N MET A 169 -2.19 13.70 -15.87
CA MET A 169 -3.14 14.40 -14.99
C MET A 169 -3.69 15.69 -15.62
N TYR A 170 -2.84 16.50 -16.25
CA TYR A 170 -3.30 17.67 -17.01
C TYR A 170 -4.23 17.25 -18.17
N LYS A 171 -3.86 16.19 -18.89
CA LYS A 171 -4.67 15.68 -20.00
C LYS A 171 -6.01 15.13 -19.52
N LEU A 172 -6.02 14.45 -18.39
CA LEU A 172 -7.24 13.96 -17.74
C LEU A 172 -8.16 15.12 -17.38
N TYR A 173 -7.63 16.19 -16.80
CA TYR A 173 -8.39 17.43 -16.53
C TYR A 173 -8.93 18.07 -17.81
N GLU A 174 -8.14 18.14 -18.89
CA GLU A 174 -8.58 18.65 -20.19
C GLU A 174 -9.76 17.84 -20.74
N VAL A 175 -9.66 16.51 -20.74
CA VAL A 175 -10.73 15.64 -21.27
C VAL A 175 -11.99 15.73 -20.41
N GLN A 176 -11.85 15.73 -19.07
CA GLN A 176 -12.99 15.91 -18.15
C GLN A 176 -13.69 17.25 -18.35
N SER A 177 -12.93 18.33 -18.52
CA SER A 177 -13.48 19.67 -18.76
C SER A 177 -14.23 19.74 -20.08
N LYS A 178 -13.70 19.13 -21.15
CA LYS A 178 -14.40 19.03 -22.45
C LYS A 178 -15.73 18.28 -22.34
N ILE A 179 -15.76 17.16 -21.62
CA ILE A 179 -16.98 16.38 -21.39
C ILE A 179 -18.02 17.21 -20.62
N GLN A 180 -17.58 18.03 -19.68
CA GLN A 180 -18.42 18.92 -18.88
C GLN A 180 -18.71 20.26 -19.56
N GLU A 181 -18.31 20.44 -20.82
CA GLU A 181 -18.45 21.68 -21.60
C GLU A 181 -17.86 22.92 -20.91
N MET A 182 -16.79 22.73 -20.13
CA MET A 182 -16.08 23.78 -19.41
C MET A 182 -14.77 24.19 -20.11
N PRO A 183 -14.37 25.47 -20.01
CA PRO A 183 -13.05 25.89 -20.46
C PRO A 183 -11.95 25.21 -19.64
N TYR A 184 -10.84 24.88 -20.30
CA TYR A 184 -9.65 24.30 -19.67
C TYR A 184 -8.41 25.14 -19.99
N GLY A 185 -7.43 25.11 -19.09
CA GLY A 185 -6.15 25.79 -19.23
C GLY A 185 -5.29 25.59 -17.99
N GLN A 186 -4.07 26.13 -18.01
CA GLN A 186 -3.11 25.96 -16.91
C GLN A 186 -3.61 26.53 -15.58
N GLU A 187 -4.25 27.71 -15.59
CA GLU A 187 -4.84 28.30 -14.39
C GLU A 187 -5.97 27.44 -13.82
N GLY A 188 -6.83 26.90 -14.70
CA GLY A 188 -7.91 25.98 -14.31
C GLY A 188 -7.37 24.67 -13.73
N PHE A 189 -6.28 24.15 -14.28
CA PHE A 189 -5.62 22.95 -13.76
C PHE A 189 -4.96 23.18 -12.40
N ALA A 190 -4.33 24.34 -12.18
CA ALA A 190 -3.79 24.71 -10.87
C ALA A 190 -4.90 24.76 -9.81
N GLN A 191 -6.05 25.35 -10.15
CA GLN A 191 -7.21 25.36 -9.24
C GLN A 191 -7.78 23.94 -9.01
N TYR A 192 -7.80 23.10 -10.05
CA TYR A 192 -8.19 21.70 -9.93
C TYR A 192 -7.28 20.92 -8.96
N ALA A 193 -5.95 21.07 -9.09
CA ALA A 193 -4.98 20.45 -8.18
C ALA A 193 -5.17 20.94 -6.73
N LYS A 194 -5.41 22.24 -6.53
CA LYS A 194 -5.73 22.81 -5.22
C LYS A 194 -7.03 22.27 -4.61
N ASN A 195 -8.04 22.02 -5.43
CA ASN A 195 -9.29 21.41 -4.97
C ASN A 195 -9.06 19.95 -4.54
N ILE A 196 -8.23 19.19 -5.27
CA ILE A 196 -7.83 17.83 -4.87
C ILE A 196 -7.09 17.86 -3.53
N ASN A 197 -6.12 18.76 -3.36
CA ASN A 197 -5.42 18.99 -2.10
C ASN A 197 -6.42 19.22 -0.95
N THR A 198 -7.37 20.13 -1.14
CA THR A 198 -8.41 20.44 -0.13
C THR A 198 -9.23 19.21 0.25
N LEU A 199 -9.66 18.42 -0.73
CA LEU A 199 -10.40 17.18 -0.48
C LEU A 199 -9.54 16.14 0.26
N ALA A 200 -8.29 15.97 -0.15
CA ALA A 200 -7.36 15.05 0.50
C ALA A 200 -7.13 15.43 1.98
N LEU A 201 -6.97 16.71 2.29
CA LEU A 201 -6.85 17.21 3.66
C LEU A 201 -8.10 16.94 4.48
N ILE A 202 -9.29 17.22 3.94
CA ILE A 202 -10.56 16.95 4.64
C ILE A 202 -10.69 15.46 4.95
N THR A 203 -10.44 14.59 3.97
CA THR A 203 -10.49 13.14 4.18
C THR A 203 -9.46 12.68 5.20
N ALA A 204 -8.23 13.18 5.12
CA ALA A 204 -7.18 12.86 6.08
C ALA A 204 -7.56 13.29 7.50
N SER A 205 -8.14 14.48 7.69
CA SER A 205 -8.63 14.94 9.00
C SER A 205 -9.78 14.09 9.54
N PHE A 206 -10.63 13.52 8.69
CA PHE A 206 -11.65 12.57 9.14
C PHE A 206 -11.06 11.24 9.64
N VAL A 207 -9.95 10.78 9.04
CA VAL A 207 -9.31 9.50 9.38
C VAL A 207 -8.34 9.64 10.56
N LEU A 208 -7.55 10.71 10.58
CA LEU A 208 -6.46 10.94 11.53
C LEU A 208 -6.83 11.96 12.62
N GLY A 209 -8.02 12.53 12.60
CA GLY A 209 -8.40 13.61 13.53
C GLY A 209 -7.41 14.78 13.46
N ASP A 210 -7.02 15.27 14.64
CA ASP A 210 -6.03 16.35 14.79
C ASP A 210 -4.57 15.84 14.89
N VAL A 211 -4.35 14.53 14.76
CA VAL A 211 -3.01 13.94 14.85
C VAL A 211 -2.26 14.23 13.55
N TYR A 212 -1.04 14.77 13.67
CA TYR A 212 -0.17 15.16 12.55
C TYR A 212 -0.73 16.26 11.62
N HIS A 213 -1.42 17.26 12.18
CA HIS A 213 -2.02 18.35 11.39
C HIS A 213 -1.04 19.04 10.43
N ASP A 214 0.17 19.36 10.90
CA ASP A 214 1.17 20.07 10.10
C ASP A 214 1.73 19.19 8.98
N GLU A 215 1.94 17.90 9.24
CA GLU A 215 2.35 16.92 8.22
C GLU A 215 1.24 16.72 7.19
N MET A 216 -0.03 16.74 7.59
CA MET A 216 -1.15 16.68 6.64
C MET A 216 -1.15 17.88 5.71
N ILE A 217 -1.01 19.10 6.23
CA ILE A 217 -0.87 20.31 5.40
C ILE A 217 0.32 20.17 4.44
N THR A 218 1.45 19.67 4.94
CA THR A 218 2.66 19.44 4.13
C THR A 218 2.40 18.42 3.02
N PHE A 219 1.68 17.34 3.30
CA PHE A 219 1.25 16.35 2.31
C PHE A 219 0.34 16.96 1.24
N GLY A 220 -0.64 17.76 1.65
CA GLY A 220 -1.55 18.44 0.72
C GLY A 220 -0.82 19.35 -0.27
N ASN A 221 0.13 20.16 0.23
CA ASN A 221 0.99 21.00 -0.60
C ASN A 221 1.88 20.16 -1.54
N ALA A 222 2.47 19.09 -1.03
CA ALA A 222 3.28 18.17 -1.83
C ALA A 222 2.46 17.48 -2.93
N LEU A 223 1.21 17.11 -2.64
CA LEU A 223 0.27 16.52 -3.61
C LEU A 223 -0.05 17.51 -4.74
N GLU A 224 -0.32 18.77 -4.41
CA GLU A 224 -0.54 19.82 -5.42
C GLU A 224 0.69 19.99 -6.33
N SER A 225 1.89 20.07 -5.75
CA SER A 225 3.14 20.12 -6.50
C SER A 225 3.38 18.87 -7.35
N TYR A 226 3.02 17.69 -6.85
CA TYR A 226 3.19 16.42 -7.57
C TYR A 226 2.25 16.31 -8.77
N LEU A 227 0.97 16.67 -8.60
CA LEU A 227 -0.03 16.72 -9.66
C LEU A 227 0.36 17.71 -10.77
N THR A 228 0.92 18.85 -10.38
CA THR A 228 1.38 19.89 -11.32
C THR A 228 2.78 19.65 -11.88
N GLY A 229 3.47 18.59 -11.44
CA GLY A 229 4.81 18.22 -11.92
C GLY A 229 5.95 19.08 -11.40
N GLN A 230 5.72 19.87 -10.35
CA GLN A 230 6.77 20.63 -9.66
C GLN A 230 7.65 19.70 -8.81
N THR A 231 7.07 18.62 -8.26
CA THR A 231 7.78 17.54 -7.58
C THR A 231 7.60 16.23 -8.33
N HIS A 232 8.57 15.34 -8.19
CA HIS A 232 8.61 14.03 -8.85
C HIS A 232 8.47 12.87 -7.86
N GLU A 233 8.51 13.15 -6.57
CA GLU A 233 8.28 12.20 -5.50
C GLU A 233 7.17 12.73 -4.57
N LEU A 234 6.26 11.83 -4.20
CA LEU A 234 5.24 12.07 -3.18
C LEU A 234 5.10 10.82 -2.34
N GLY A 235 5.15 10.96 -1.02
CA GLY A 235 4.94 9.81 -0.15
C GLY A 235 4.81 10.19 1.31
N ILE A 236 4.60 9.17 2.12
CA ILE A 236 4.59 9.25 3.57
C ILE A 236 5.56 8.22 4.13
N HIS A 237 6.21 8.58 5.23
CA HIS A 237 7.04 7.69 6.02
C HIS A 237 6.66 7.84 7.49
N LEU A 238 6.04 6.81 8.06
CA LEU A 238 5.74 6.71 9.47
C LEU A 238 6.82 5.82 10.12
N SER A 239 7.40 6.28 11.21
CA SER A 239 8.46 5.55 11.92
C SER A 239 8.28 5.67 13.43
N HIS A 240 8.64 4.61 14.15
CA HIS A 240 8.74 4.62 15.60
C HIS A 240 9.89 5.51 16.07
N GLN A 241 9.69 6.26 17.15
CA GLN A 241 10.70 7.19 17.63
C GLN A 241 11.91 6.44 18.23
N GLU A 242 13.13 6.75 17.78
CA GLU A 242 14.40 6.03 18.05
C GLU A 242 14.76 5.81 19.54
N ASN A 243 14.06 6.45 20.49
CA ASN A 243 14.32 6.36 21.93
C ASN A 243 13.11 5.94 22.76
N LYS A 244 12.03 5.47 22.13
CA LYS A 244 10.85 4.97 22.83
C LYS A 244 10.85 3.44 22.83
N GLU A 245 10.16 2.84 23.78
CA GLU A 245 9.90 1.41 23.72
C GLU A 245 8.79 1.14 22.69
N LEU A 246 8.91 0.03 21.98
CA LEU A 246 7.89 -0.41 21.02
C LEU A 246 6.63 -0.83 21.80
N LYS A 247 5.54 -0.09 21.66
CA LYS A 247 4.28 -0.39 22.35
C LYS A 247 3.41 -1.31 21.51
N PHE A 248 3.04 -2.44 22.10
CA PHE A 248 2.12 -3.42 21.52
C PHE A 248 0.67 -3.05 21.85
N LYS A 249 -0.17 -2.97 20.82
CA LYS A 249 -1.58 -2.55 20.88
C LYS A 249 -2.47 -3.57 20.18
N THR A 250 -3.66 -3.83 20.71
CA THR A 250 -4.67 -4.63 19.99
C THR A 250 -5.42 -3.75 18.98
N LEU A 251 -6.19 -4.35 18.07
CA LEU A 251 -7.10 -3.59 17.19
C LEU A 251 -8.14 -2.80 17.99
N GLU A 252 -8.62 -3.35 19.11
CA GLU A 252 -9.54 -2.65 20.01
C GLU A 252 -8.89 -1.41 20.64
N ASP A 253 -7.61 -1.48 21.01
CA ASP A 253 -6.87 -0.32 21.52
C ASP A 253 -6.85 0.83 20.51
N PHE A 254 -6.75 0.53 19.21
CA PHE A 254 -6.79 1.53 18.12
C PHE A 254 -8.20 2.10 17.89
N ALA A 255 -9.25 1.28 18.05
CA ALA A 255 -10.63 1.72 17.86
C ALA A 255 -11.10 2.74 18.92
N GLN A 256 -10.40 2.82 20.06
CA GLN A 256 -10.67 3.79 21.11
C GLN A 256 -9.99 5.14 20.79
N SER A 257 -10.80 6.16 20.49
CA SER A 257 -10.34 7.49 20.05
C SER A 257 -9.36 8.19 21.00
N SER A 258 -9.41 7.91 22.30
CA SER A 258 -8.49 8.44 23.31
C SER A 258 -7.06 7.91 23.16
N ASN A 259 -6.87 6.74 22.56
CA ASN A 259 -5.54 6.19 22.31
C ASN A 259 -4.95 6.72 21.01
N PHE A 260 -5.80 7.06 20.03
CA PHE A 260 -5.37 7.61 18.75
C PHE A 260 -4.77 9.01 18.89
N SER A 261 -5.30 9.85 19.80
CA SER A 261 -4.76 11.20 20.06
C SER A 261 -3.31 11.21 20.58
N HIS A 262 -2.83 10.10 21.13
CA HIS A 262 -1.45 9.93 21.62
C HIS A 262 -0.55 9.20 20.62
N PHE A 263 -1.04 8.93 19.40
CA PHE A 263 -0.27 8.18 18.42
C PHE A 263 0.99 8.93 17.97
N SER A 264 0.94 10.26 17.87
CA SER A 264 2.11 11.10 17.60
C SER A 264 3.13 11.15 18.75
N ASP A 265 2.77 10.66 19.94
CA ASP A 265 3.76 10.49 21.00
C ASP A 265 4.75 9.40 20.62
N ASP A 266 4.31 8.27 20.07
CA ASP A 266 5.19 7.10 19.85
C ASP A 266 5.78 7.04 18.44
N TYR A 267 5.20 7.80 17.49
CA TYR A 267 5.56 7.74 16.09
C TYR A 267 5.91 9.13 15.53
N THR A 268 6.61 9.14 14.42
CA THR A 268 6.90 10.33 13.62
C THR A 268 6.43 10.09 12.21
N LEU A 269 5.58 10.98 11.71
CA LEU A 269 5.18 11.02 10.32
C LEU A 269 6.07 12.02 9.58
N THR A 270 6.61 11.62 8.44
CA THR A 270 7.39 12.47 7.54
C THR A 270 6.78 12.42 6.15
N ILE A 271 6.61 13.58 5.54
CA ILE A 271 6.17 13.68 4.14
C ILE A 271 7.39 13.62 3.23
N LEU A 272 7.37 12.69 2.28
CA LEU A 272 8.39 12.55 1.25
C LEU A 272 7.96 13.40 0.06
N SER A 273 8.76 14.42 -0.27
CA SER A 273 8.54 15.21 -1.47
C SER A 273 9.87 15.73 -2.02
N LYS A 274 10.16 15.40 -3.28
CA LYS A 274 11.38 15.76 -4.01
C LYS A 274 11.09 16.01 -5.47
#